data_AF-A0A960NRV8-F1
#
_entry.id   AF-A0A960NRV8-F1
#
_cell.length_a   1.000
_cell.length_b   1.000
_cell.length_c   1.000
_cell.angle_alpha   90.00
_cell.angle_beta   90.00
_cell.angle_gamma   90.00
#
_symmetry.space_group_name_H-M   'P 1'
#
loop_
_entity.id
_entity.type
_entity.pdbx_description
1 polymer ?
#
loop_
_entity_poly.entity_id
_entity_poly.type
_entity_poly.pdbx_seq_one_letter_code
_entity_poly.pdbx_strand_id
1 'polypeptide(L)' 'NTAAWAGDMVYAKSLAGWWQAMTVGHPQFPPTLLFFRNSLVSDLLFTGLFAVGMEYAALKHAQPSLLKTGAAA' A
#
# COMPACT_ATOMS: atom_id res chain seq x y z
N ASN A 1 10.99 -4.23 3.42
CA ASN A 1 11.65 -4.65 4.68
C ASN A 1 12.42 -5.96 4.59
N THR A 2 12.08 -6.94 3.73
CA THR A 2 12.89 -8.17 3.63
C THR A 2 14.34 -7.89 3.20
N ALA A 3 14.54 -6.92 2.30
CA ALA A 3 15.88 -6.44 1.96
C ALA A 3 16.63 -5.85 3.17
N ALA A 4 15.93 -5.11 4.05
CA ALA A 4 16.52 -4.60 5.29
C ALA A 4 16.88 -5.74 6.25
N TRP A 5 16.00 -6.72 6.43
CA TRP A 5 16.32 -7.94 7.18
C TRP A 5 17.54 -8.68 6.60
N ALA A 6 17.70 -8.71 5.28
CA ALA A 6 18.83 -9.38 4.63
C ALA A 6 20.15 -8.61 4.80
N GLY A 7 20.14 -7.29 4.56
CA GLY A 7 21.34 -6.45 4.53
C GLY A 7 21.77 -5.86 5.88
N ASP A 8 20.84 -5.61 6.79
CA ASP A 8 21.13 -4.93 8.06
C ASP A 8 21.50 -5.95 9.15
N MET A 9 22.63 -5.71 9.83
CA MET A 9 23.14 -6.57 10.89
C MET A 9 22.35 -6.46 12.19
N VAL A 10 21.51 -5.44 12.36
CA VAL A 10 20.66 -5.31 13.57
C VAL A 10 19.67 -6.46 13.68
N TYR A 11 19.23 -7.02 12.55
CA TYR A 11 18.25 -8.10 12.54
C TYR A 11 18.95 -9.45 12.62
N ALA A 12 18.53 -10.27 13.58
CA ALA A 12 18.89 -11.68 13.61
C ALA A 12 18.44 -12.35 12.29
N LYS A 13 19.32 -13.15 11.67
CA LYS A 13 18.99 -13.91 10.45
C LYS A 13 18.17 -15.15 10.77
N SER A 14 17.04 -14.92 11.41
CA SER A 14 16.05 -15.90 11.83
C SER A 14 14.65 -15.42 11.42
N LEU A 15 13.67 -16.32 11.50
CA LEU A 15 12.28 -15.96 11.25
C LEU A 15 11.78 -14.88 12.22
N ALA A 16 12.24 -14.91 13.48
CA ALA A 16 11.90 -13.89 14.46
C ALA A 16 12.47 -12.51 14.09
N GLY A 17 13.73 -12.45 13.63
CA GLY A 17 14.33 -11.19 13.17
C GLY A 17 13.70 -10.68 11.88
N TRP A 18 13.28 -11.56 10.98
CA TRP A 18 12.50 -11.18 9.80
C TRP A 18 11.14 -10.61 10.18
N TRP A 19 10.45 -11.25 11.13
CA TRP A 19 9.19 -10.76 11.67
C TRP A 19 9.34 -9.39 12.33
N GLN A 20 10.40 -9.19 13.12
CA GLN A 20 10.75 -7.89 13.66
C GLN A 20 10.90 -6.86 12.55
N ALA A 21 11.66 -7.15 11.49
CA ALA A 21 11.85 -6.23 10.37
C ALA A 21 10.53 -5.89 9.64
N MET A 22 9.55 -6.80 9.60
CA MET A 22 8.26 -6.54 8.97
C MET A 22 7.34 -5.66 9.83
N THR A 23 7.45 -5.78 11.16
CA THR A 23 6.44 -5.23 12.08
C THR A 23 6.95 -4.06 12.91
N VAL A 24 8.08 -4.25 13.60
CA VAL A 24 8.68 -3.30 14.52
C VAL A 24 9.75 -2.46 13.84
N GLY A 25 10.60 -3.09 13.03
CA GLY A 25 11.79 -2.45 12.48
C GLY A 25 12.88 -2.23 13.52
N HIS A 26 13.60 -1.11 13.39
CA HIS A 26 14.66 -0.68 14.31
C HIS A 26 14.06 -0.05 15.58
N PRO A 27 14.43 -0.48 16.79
CA PRO A 27 13.88 0.07 18.04
C PRO A 27 14.11 1.58 18.25
N GLN A 28 15.07 2.17 17.53
CA GLN A 28 15.37 3.61 17.60
C GLN A 28 14.41 4.48 16.78
N PHE A 29 13.56 3.87 15.94
CA PHE A 29 12.64 4.57 15.04
C PHE A 29 11.19 4.14 15.29
N PRO A 30 10.20 4.91 14.81
CA PRO A 30 8.81 4.48 14.85
C PRO A 30 8.61 3.12 14.14
N PRO A 31 7.67 2.28 14.62
CA PRO A 31 7.41 0.98 14.04
C PRO A 31 7.15 1.01 12.53
N THR A 32 7.70 0.05 11.80
CA THR A 32 7.49 -0.09 10.35
C THR A 32 6.01 -0.19 9.97
N LEU A 33 5.16 -0.78 10.82
CA LEU A 33 3.71 -0.82 10.60
C LEU A 33 3.05 0.56 10.63
N LEU A 34 3.60 1.54 11.34
CA LEU A 34 3.06 2.90 11.31
C LEU A 34 3.26 3.53 9.93
N PHE A 35 4.45 3.34 9.34
CA PHE A 35 4.72 3.79 7.98
C PHE A 35 3.82 3.06 6.97
N PHE A 36 3.74 1.73 7.06
CA PHE A 36 2.87 0.93 6.20
C PHE A 36 1.40 1.38 6.26
N ARG A 37 0.85 1.58 7.46
CA ARG A 37 -0.53 2.06 7.64
C ARG A 37 -0.74 3.40 6.95
N ASN A 38 0.17 4.35 7.15
CA ASN A 38 0.03 5.69 6.58
C ASN A 38 0.15 5.65 5.05
N SER A 39 1.09 4.88 4.50
CA SER A 39 1.21 4.68 3.05
C SER A 39 -0.01 3.98 2.48
N LEU A 40 -0.51 2.91 3.11
CA LEU A 40 -1.72 2.21 2.66
C LEU A 40 -2.93 3.14 2.61
N VAL A 41 -3.14 3.96 3.64
CA VAL A 41 -4.23 4.94 3.67
C VAL A 41 -4.04 5.97 2.55
N SER A 42 -2.83 6.49 2.36
CA SER A 42 -2.53 7.43 1.28
C SER A 42 -2.80 6.83 -0.10
N ASP A 43 -2.35 5.60 -0.34
CA ASP A 43 -2.48 4.91 -1.63
C ASP A 43 -3.96 4.62 -1.93
N LEU A 44 -4.72 4.16 -0.94
CA LEU A 44 -6.16 3.92 -1.09
C LEU A 44 -6.94 5.22 -1.31
N LEU A 45 -6.62 6.29 -0.59
CA LEU A 45 -7.25 7.60 -0.79
C LEU A 45 -6.94 8.15 -2.17
N PHE A 46 -5.67 8.15 -2.58
CA PHE A 46 -5.26 8.62 -3.91
C PHE A 46 -5.94 7.80 -5.01
N THR A 47 -5.87 6.46 -4.91
CA THR A 47 -6.45 5.56 -5.91
C THR A 47 -7.96 5.71 -5.98
N GLY A 48 -8.64 5.82 -4.84
CA GLY A 48 -10.10 6.05 -4.78
C GLY A 48 -10.50 7.37 -5.41
N LEU A 49 -9.82 8.46 -5.07
CA LEU A 49 -10.06 9.79 -5.66
C LEU A 49 -9.78 9.79 -7.17
N PHE A 50 -8.70 9.14 -7.59
CA PHE A 50 -8.37 8.98 -9.00
C PHE A 50 -9.45 8.21 -9.75
N ALA A 51 -9.88 7.05 -9.23
CA ALA A 51 -10.93 6.24 -9.84
C ALA A 51 -12.26 7.01 -9.96
N VAL A 52 -12.66 7.73 -8.91
CA VAL A 52 -13.85 8.59 -8.92
C VAL A 52 -13.70 9.75 -9.91
N GLY A 53 -12.53 10.39 -9.96
CA GLY A 53 -12.25 11.46 -10.93
C GLY A 53 -12.32 10.99 -12.37
N MET A 54 -11.80 9.78 -12.66
CA MET A 54 -11.89 9.15 -13.97
C MET A 54 -13.32 8.79 -14.35
N GLU A 55 -14.09 8.21 -13.42
CA GLU A 55 -15.52 7.95 -13.62
C GLU A 55 -16.29 9.25 -13.91
N TYR A 56 -16.05 10.28 -13.11
CA TYR A 56 -16.67 11.59 -13.30
C TYR A 56 -16.35 12.18 -14.67
N ALA A 57 -15.09 12.10 -15.11
CA ALA A 57 -14.68 12.55 -16.43
C ALA A 57 -15.39 11.75 -17.53
N ALA A 58 -15.42 10.42 -17.44
CA ALA A 58 -16.09 9.56 -18.41
C ALA A 58 -17.57 9.92 -18.55
N LEU A 59 -18.29 10.02 -17.43
CA LEU A 59 -19.71 10.38 -17.43
C LEU A 59 -19.96 11.80 -17.99
N LYS A 60 -19.10 12.77 -17.65
CA LYS A 60 -19.17 14.14 -18.18
C LYS A 60 -18.99 14.18 -19.70
N HIS A 61 -18.20 13.26 -20.25
CA HIS A 61 -17.99 13.08 -21.69
C HIS A 61 -18.99 12.09 -22.33
N ALA A 62 -20.07 11.73 -21.62
CA ALA A 62 -21.07 10.75 -22.05
C ALA A 62 -20.49 9.39 -22.46
N GLN A 63 -19.32 9.03 -21.90
CA GLN A 63 -18.72 7.72 -22.07
C GLN A 63 -19.38 6.70 -21.12
N PRO A 64 -19.30 5.39 -21.41
CA PRO A 64 -19.75 4.36 -20.49
C PRO A 64 -19.05 4.47 -19.14
N SER A 65 -19.77 4.13 -18.07
CA SER A 65 -19.22 4.04 -16.72
C SER A 65 -18.05 3.05 -16.69
N LEU A 66 -16.94 3.48 -16.12
CA LEU A 66 -15.73 2.69 -15.93
C LEU A 66 -15.86 1.77 -14.72
N LEU A 67 -16.74 2.11 -13.77
CA LEU A 67 -16.92 1.37 -12.51
C LEU A 67 -18.11 0.40 -12.53
N LYS A 68 -19.01 0.47 -13.51
CA LYS A 68 -20.05 -0.54 -13.69
C LYS A 68 -19.45 -1.85 -14.21
N THR A 69 -19.44 -2.88 -13.37
CA THR A 69 -19.23 -4.25 -13.86
C THR A 69 -20.48 -4.73 -14.59
N GLY A 70 -20.42 -4.86 -15.92
CA GLY A 70 -21.48 -5.48 -16.72
C GLY A 70 -21.36 -5.25 -18.23
N ALA A 71 -20.50 -6.02 -18.90
CA ALA A 71 -20.69 -6.60 -20.25
C ALA A 71 -19.39 -7.25 -20.78
N ALA A 72 -18.99 -8.38 -20.19
CA ALA A 72 -18.15 -9.40 -20.84
C ALA A 72 -18.19 -10.69 -19.99
N ALA A 73 -19.32 -11.38 -20.07
CA ALA A 73 -19.44 -12.82 -19.86
C ALA A 73 -20.23 -13.37 -21.04
#